data_AF-A0A2A4WXB1-F1
#
_entry.id   AF-A0A2A4WXB1-F1
#
_cell.length_a   1.000
_cell.length_b   1.000
_cell.length_c   1.000
_cell.angle_alpha   90.00
_cell.angle_beta   90.00
_cell.angle_gamma   90.00
#
_symmetry.space_group_name_H-M   'P 1'
#
loop_
_entity.id
_entity.type
_entity.pdbx_description
1 polymer ?
#
loop_
_entity_poly.entity_id
_entity_poly.type
_entity_poly.pdbx_seq_one_letter_code
_entity_poly.pdbx_strand_id
1 'polypeptide(L)'
;IQVGRIINVQVIDHLIISPESYISFESIGLFAKLQASLKWMPAYEITRCIRAEEKKIRKEAVLVAEVKGEKRGLRKGKKEGIEIGEERGEKRGLKKGREEGIGIGEERGEKNKAIEMAKVMKKDKKSVEEIQKYTQLTEVEIHKL
;
A
#
# COMPACT_ATOMS: atom_id res chain seq x y z
N ILE A 1 2.00 -29.81 -48.51
CA ILE A 1 2.28 -28.65 -47.64
C ILE A 1 2.62 -29.07 -46.21
N GLN A 2 1.69 -29.67 -45.47
CA GLN A 2 1.91 -30.02 -44.05
C GLN A 2 2.96 -31.12 -43.86
N VAL A 3 2.96 -32.15 -44.70
CA VAL A 3 4.01 -33.19 -44.72
C VAL A 3 5.40 -32.61 -44.99
N GLY A 4 5.50 -31.60 -45.87
CA GLY A 4 6.75 -30.91 -46.16
C GLY A 4 7.37 -30.26 -44.91
N ARG A 5 6.55 -29.71 -44.01
CA ARG A 5 7.02 -29.17 -42.72
C ARG A 5 7.68 -30.24 -41.84
N ILE A 6 7.12 -31.45 -41.83
CA ILE A 6 7.60 -32.57 -41.01
C ILE A 6 8.99 -33.01 -41.46
N ILE A 7 9.20 -33.10 -42.78
CA ILE A 7 10.47 -33.57 -43.36
C ILE A 7 11.44 -32.42 -43.68
N ASN A 8 11.15 -31.20 -43.22
CA ASN A 8 11.93 -29.99 -43.50
C ASN A 8 12.17 -29.73 -45.00
N VAL A 9 11.15 -29.99 -45.83
CA VAL A 9 11.15 -29.70 -47.26
C VAL A 9 10.05 -28.70 -47.56
N GLN A 10 10.45 -27.52 -48.05
CA GLN A 10 9.50 -26.48 -48.43
C GLN A 10 8.78 -26.88 -49.72
N VAL A 11 7.46 -26.92 -49.68
CA VAL A 11 6.63 -26.91 -50.88
C VAL A 11 6.46 -25.45 -51.27
N ILE A 12 6.80 -25.10 -52.51
CA ILE A 12 6.75 -23.71 -52.99
C ILE A 12 5.39 -23.43 -53.63
N ASP A 13 4.91 -24.36 -54.46
CA ASP A 13 3.60 -24.25 -55.10
C ASP A 13 3.05 -25.63 -55.46
N HIS A 14 1.78 -25.67 -55.80
CA HIS A 14 1.13 -26.79 -56.44
C HIS A 14 0.44 -26.30 -57.71
N LEU A 15 0.94 -26.75 -58.87
CA LEU A 15 0.44 -26.38 -60.18
C LEU A 15 -0.44 -27.49 -60.73
N ILE A 16 -1.70 -27.15 -61.06
CA ILE A 16 -2.59 -28.01 -61.84
C ILE A 16 -2.51 -27.52 -63.29
N ILE A 17 -1.99 -28.35 -64.20
CA ILE A 17 -1.77 -27.97 -65.60
C ILE A 17 -2.73 -28.76 -66.50
N SER A 18 -3.31 -28.07 -67.46
CA SER A 18 -4.16 -28.60 -68.53
C SER A 18 -3.60 -28.15 -69.90
N PRO A 19 -4.05 -28.72 -71.03
CA PRO A 19 -3.58 -28.31 -72.35
C PRO A 19 -3.75 -26.82 -72.66
N GLU A 20 -4.73 -26.16 -72.03
CA GLU A 20 -5.11 -24.77 -72.33
C GLU A 20 -4.80 -23.78 -71.20
N SER A 21 -4.51 -24.26 -69.98
CA SER A 21 -4.34 -23.38 -68.82
C SER A 21 -3.62 -24.06 -67.65
N TYR A 22 -3.23 -23.25 -66.66
CA TYR A 22 -2.73 -23.74 -65.38
C TYR A 22 -3.39 -23.01 -64.21
N ILE A 23 -3.45 -23.66 -63.04
CA ILE A 23 -3.87 -23.09 -61.76
C ILE A 23 -2.71 -23.26 -60.77
N SER A 24 -2.26 -22.16 -60.19
CA SER A 24 -1.29 -22.13 -59.09
C SER A 24 -2.02 -21.97 -57.76
N PHE A 25 -1.67 -22.80 -56.79
CA PHE A 25 -2.25 -22.72 -55.44
C PHE A 25 -1.77 -21.47 -54.70
N GLU A 26 -0.55 -21.04 -54.98
CA GLU A 26 0.00 -19.78 -54.49
C GLU A 26 -0.73 -18.58 -55.12
N SER A 27 -0.90 -18.57 -56.45
CA SER A 27 -1.51 -17.42 -57.16
C SER A 27 -2.96 -17.14 -56.75
N ILE A 28 -3.71 -18.19 -56.38
CA ILE A 28 -5.10 -18.08 -55.92
C ILE A 28 -5.23 -17.91 -54.40
N GLY A 29 -4.12 -17.89 -53.66
CA GLY A 29 -4.08 -17.77 -52.19
C GLY A 29 -4.60 -19.00 -51.43
N LEU A 30 -4.83 -20.12 -52.11
CA LEU A 30 -5.24 -21.38 -51.48
C LEU A 30 -4.11 -21.95 -50.62
N PHE A 31 -2.86 -21.71 -51.03
CA PHE A 31 -1.67 -22.17 -50.31
C PHE A 31 -1.62 -21.63 -48.87
N ALA A 32 -1.81 -20.33 -48.68
CA ALA A 32 -1.84 -19.69 -47.36
C ALA A 32 -2.95 -20.26 -46.45
N LYS A 33 -4.16 -20.49 -47.01
CA LYS A 33 -5.28 -21.09 -46.27
C LYS A 33 -4.95 -22.51 -45.78
N LEU A 34 -4.33 -23.33 -46.64
CA LEU A 34 -3.94 -24.69 -46.30
C LEU A 34 -2.79 -24.74 -45.29
N GLN A 35 -1.87 -23.77 -45.35
CA GLN A 35 -0.79 -23.61 -44.39
C GLN A 35 -1.27 -23.22 -42.98
N ALA A 36 -2.35 -22.44 -42.89
CA ALA A 36 -2.95 -22.02 -41.62
C ALA A 36 -3.84 -23.10 -40.99
N SER A 37 -4.32 -24.07 -41.78
CA SER A 37 -5.22 -25.12 -41.29
C SER A 37 -4.50 -26.09 -40.34
N LEU A 38 -5.13 -26.41 -39.22
CA LEU A 38 -4.65 -27.44 -38.28
C LEU A 38 -5.16 -28.85 -38.64
N LYS A 39 -6.05 -29.00 -39.63
CA LYS A 39 -6.84 -30.23 -39.87
C LYS A 39 -5.99 -31.49 -40.08
N TRP A 40 -4.88 -31.36 -40.81
CA TRP A 40 -4.01 -32.50 -41.15
C TRP A 40 -2.67 -32.45 -40.41
N MET A 41 -2.55 -31.57 -39.39
CA MET A 41 -1.33 -31.46 -38.61
C MET A 41 -1.21 -32.66 -37.68
N PRO A 42 -0.02 -33.28 -37.57
CA PRO A 42 0.20 -34.34 -36.62
C PRO A 42 -0.10 -33.90 -35.18
N ALA A 43 -0.65 -34.81 -34.38
CA ALA A 43 -1.05 -34.52 -33.00
C ALA A 43 0.10 -33.96 -32.14
N TYR A 44 1.34 -34.37 -32.38
CA TYR A 44 2.51 -33.89 -31.63
C TYR A 44 2.81 -32.40 -31.88
N GLU A 45 2.57 -31.89 -33.09
CA GLU A 45 2.76 -30.47 -33.41
C GLU A 45 1.69 -29.62 -32.74
N ILE A 46 0.44 -30.10 -32.79
CA ILE A 46 -0.70 -29.46 -32.10
C ILE A 46 -0.39 -29.39 -30.59
N THR A 47 0.05 -30.51 -30.01
CA THR A 47 0.43 -30.59 -28.59
C THR A 47 1.58 -29.64 -28.25
N ARG A 48 2.57 -29.51 -29.14
CA ARG A 48 3.69 -28.58 -28.96
C ARG A 48 3.20 -27.12 -28.93
N CYS A 49 2.28 -26.75 -29.82
CA CYS A 49 1.67 -25.42 -29.83
C CYS A 49 0.88 -25.15 -28.54
N ILE A 50 0.04 -26.10 -28.11
CA ILE A 50 -0.72 -25.99 -26.85
C ILE A 50 0.22 -25.79 -25.67
N ARG A 51 1.24 -26.64 -25.53
CA ARG A 51 2.24 -26.54 -24.44
C ARG A 51 2.99 -25.20 -24.45
N ALA A 52 3.34 -24.69 -25.63
CA ALA A 52 4.00 -23.40 -25.76
C ALA A 52 3.08 -22.27 -25.30
N GLU A 53 1.80 -22.33 -25.65
CA GLU A 53 0.80 -21.33 -25.25
C GLU A 53 0.49 -21.42 -23.75
N GLU A 54 0.30 -22.62 -23.20
CA GLU A 54 0.15 -22.86 -21.76
C GLU A 54 1.34 -22.29 -20.97
N LYS A 55 2.56 -22.40 -21.50
CA LYS A 55 3.75 -21.83 -20.87
C LYS A 55 3.71 -20.30 -20.84
N LYS A 56 3.19 -19.64 -21.89
CA LYS A 56 3.01 -18.18 -21.90
C LYS A 56 1.95 -17.76 -20.89
N ILE A 57 0.77 -18.39 -20.94
CA ILE A 57 -0.33 -18.13 -20.00
C ILE A 57 0.15 -18.30 -18.55
N ARG A 58 0.94 -19.36 -18.27
CA ARG A 58 1.51 -19.59 -16.95
C ARG A 58 2.46 -18.47 -16.51
N LYS A 59 3.34 -18.00 -17.40
CA LYS A 59 4.25 -16.88 -17.11
C LYS A 59 3.46 -15.60 -16.81
N GLU A 60 2.47 -15.30 -17.62
CA GLU A 60 1.58 -14.14 -17.42
C GLU A 60 0.82 -14.23 -16.10
N ALA A 61 0.27 -15.41 -15.78
CA ALA A 61 -0.43 -15.64 -14.51
C ALA A 61 0.48 -15.42 -13.29
N VAL A 62 1.74 -15.86 -13.36
CA VAL A 62 2.74 -15.63 -12.30
C VAL A 62 3.02 -14.14 -12.13
N LEU A 63 3.29 -13.42 -13.23
CA LEU A 63 3.50 -11.96 -13.21
C LEU A 63 2.31 -11.21 -12.60
N VAL A 64 1.09 -11.57 -13.01
CA VAL A 64 -0.13 -10.96 -12.47
C VAL A 64 -0.30 -11.25 -10.99
N ALA A 65 0.01 -12.47 -10.55
CA ALA A 65 -0.06 -12.85 -9.14
C ALA A 65 0.95 -12.08 -8.29
N GLU A 66 2.18 -11.90 -8.76
CA GLU A 66 3.24 -11.13 -8.11
C GLU A 66 2.84 -9.67 -7.92
N VAL A 67 2.46 -8.98 -9.00
CA VAL A 67 2.01 -7.58 -8.97
C VAL A 67 0.81 -7.39 -8.03
N LYS A 68 -0.13 -8.34 -8.05
CA LYS A 68 -1.31 -8.30 -7.17
C LYS A 68 -0.93 -8.55 -5.70
N GLY A 69 0.04 -9.45 -5.46
CA GLY A 69 0.61 -9.72 -4.16
C GLY A 69 1.28 -8.49 -3.56
N GLU A 70 2.17 -7.83 -4.32
CA GLU A 70 2.85 -6.60 -3.92
C GLU A 70 1.88 -5.47 -3.60
N LYS A 71 0.92 -5.19 -4.50
CA LYS A 71 -0.10 -4.15 -4.27
C LYS A 71 -0.93 -4.42 -3.01
N ARG A 72 -1.28 -5.69 -2.77
CA ARG A 72 -2.02 -6.08 -1.56
C ARG A 72 -1.17 -5.93 -0.31
N GLY A 73 0.09 -6.34 -0.35
CA GLY A 73 1.05 -6.20 0.74
C GLY A 73 1.25 -4.74 1.12
N LEU A 74 1.54 -3.89 0.13
CA LEU A 74 1.74 -2.45 0.33
C LEU A 74 0.49 -1.77 0.92
N ARG A 75 -0.70 -2.10 0.39
CA ARG A 75 -1.95 -1.51 0.89
C ARG A 75 -2.23 -1.91 2.34
N LYS A 76 -2.02 -3.18 2.68
CA LYS A 76 -2.19 -3.68 4.06
C LYS A 76 -1.18 -3.03 4.99
N GLY A 77 0.11 -3.07 4.65
CA GLY A 77 1.17 -2.48 5.45
C GLY A 77 1.00 -0.97 5.67
N LYS A 78 0.56 -0.23 4.65
CA LYS A 78 0.26 1.20 4.80
C LYS A 78 -0.93 1.44 5.72
N LYS A 79 -2.01 0.67 5.57
CA LYS A 79 -3.21 0.82 6.42
C LYS A 79 -2.89 0.51 7.88
N GLU A 80 -2.28 -0.65 8.13
CA GLU A 80 -1.88 -1.09 9.48
C GLU A 80 -0.87 -0.12 10.09
N GLY A 81 0.09 0.38 9.31
CA GLY A 81 1.07 1.36 9.77
C GLY A 81 0.45 2.69 10.20
N ILE A 82 -0.54 3.20 9.45
CA ILE A 82 -1.27 4.43 9.81
C ILE A 82 -2.09 4.20 11.07
N GLU A 83 -2.87 3.12 11.13
CA GLU A 83 -3.75 2.79 12.25
C GLU A 83 -2.96 2.64 13.56
N ILE A 84 -1.87 1.87 13.55
CA ILE A 84 -0.98 1.71 14.71
C ILE A 84 -0.29 3.04 15.05
N GLY A 85 0.07 3.84 14.05
CA GLY A 85 0.69 5.15 14.25
C GLY A 85 -0.24 6.14 14.95
N GLU A 86 -1.47 6.25 14.48
CA GLU A 86 -2.53 7.10 15.04
C GLU A 86 -2.87 6.68 16.47
N GLU A 87 -3.15 5.39 16.70
CA GLU A 87 -3.51 4.89 18.03
C GLU A 87 -2.40 5.13 19.05
N ARG A 88 -1.13 4.88 18.67
CA ARG A 88 0.02 5.14 19.54
C ARG A 88 0.24 6.64 19.77
N GLY A 89 0.05 7.46 18.73
CA GLY A 89 0.15 8.91 18.82
C GLY A 89 -0.87 9.49 19.78
N GLU A 90 -2.13 9.11 19.63
CA GLU A 90 -3.24 9.57 20.47
C GLU A 90 -3.08 9.14 21.92
N LYS A 91 -2.80 7.85 22.19
CA LYS A 91 -2.58 7.35 23.55
C LYS A 91 -1.42 8.07 24.25
N ARG A 92 -0.31 8.31 23.54
CA ARG A 92 0.85 9.02 24.09
C ARG A 92 0.54 10.49 24.34
N GLY A 93 -0.15 11.15 23.39
CA GLY A 93 -0.57 12.55 23.52
C GLY A 93 -1.50 12.76 24.70
N LEU A 94 -2.52 11.91 24.83
CA LEU A 94 -3.50 11.98 25.93
C LEU A 94 -2.85 11.75 27.29
N LYS A 95 -1.96 10.75 27.40
CA LYS A 95 -1.27 10.48 28.67
C LYS A 95 -0.40 11.66 29.10
N LYS A 96 0.43 12.18 28.19
CA LYS A 96 1.29 13.34 28.48
C LYS A 96 0.48 14.59 28.80
N GLY A 97 -0.53 14.90 27.99
CA GLY A 97 -1.37 16.07 28.22
C GLY A 97 -2.14 16.00 29.54
N ARG A 98 -2.56 14.80 29.96
CA ARG A 98 -3.20 14.61 31.27
C ARG A 98 -2.22 14.78 32.42
N GLU A 99 -1.03 14.17 32.35
CA GLU A 99 0.00 14.30 33.38
C GLU A 99 0.45 15.76 33.55
N GLU A 100 0.75 16.44 32.44
CA GLU A 100 1.13 17.86 32.44
C GLU A 100 -0.02 18.75 32.93
N GLY A 101 -1.26 18.48 32.50
CA GLY A 101 -2.44 19.23 32.91
C GLY A 101 -2.74 19.10 34.41
N ILE A 102 -2.59 17.90 34.98
CA ILE A 102 -2.75 17.67 36.42
C ILE A 102 -1.66 18.42 37.18
N GLY A 103 -0.39 18.30 36.78
CA GLY A 103 0.72 18.97 37.46
C GLY A 103 0.58 20.49 37.47
N ILE A 104 0.25 21.10 36.32
CA ILE A 104 0.03 22.56 36.23
C ILE A 104 -1.21 22.96 37.04
N GLY A 105 -2.26 22.14 37.05
CA GLY A 105 -3.48 22.37 37.81
C GLY A 105 -3.27 22.34 39.32
N GLU A 106 -2.51 21.36 39.81
CA GLU A 106 -2.14 21.22 41.22
C GLU A 106 -1.27 22.38 41.67
N GLU A 107 -0.21 22.72 40.92
CA GLU A 107 0.69 23.83 41.26
C GLU A 107 -0.05 25.17 41.31
N ARG A 108 -0.91 25.45 40.32
CA ARG A 108 -1.75 26.65 40.31
C ARG A 108 -2.76 26.64 41.45
N GLY A 109 -3.34 25.48 41.76
CA GLY A 109 -4.28 25.30 42.86
C GLY A 109 -3.65 25.60 44.22
N GLU A 110 -2.44 25.11 44.47
CA GLU A 110 -1.69 25.37 45.70
C GLU A 110 -1.31 26.85 45.84
N LYS A 111 -0.79 27.46 44.77
CA LYS A 111 -0.50 28.91 44.75
C LYS A 111 -1.74 29.75 45.03
N ASN A 112 -2.88 29.41 44.42
CA ASN A 112 -4.14 30.12 44.66
C ASN A 112 -4.64 29.95 46.10
N LYS A 113 -4.52 28.75 46.69
CA LYS A 113 -4.85 28.53 48.11
C LYS A 113 -3.97 29.36 49.04
N ALA A 114 -2.66 29.42 48.77
CA ALA A 114 -1.73 30.24 49.54
C ALA A 114 -2.08 31.73 49.46
N ILE A 115 -2.44 32.22 48.27
CA ILE A 115 -2.89 33.60 48.04
C ILE A 115 -4.19 33.91 48.80
N GLU A 116 -5.19 33.05 48.71
CA GLU A 116 -6.46 33.25 49.42
C GLU A 116 -6.27 33.23 50.95
N MET A 117 -5.43 32.33 51.45
CA MET A 117 -5.08 32.29 52.87
C MET A 117 -4.36 33.57 53.33
N ALA A 118 -3.43 34.08 52.52
CA ALA A 118 -2.75 35.35 52.80
C ALA A 118 -3.69 36.55 52.84
N LYS A 119 -4.69 36.62 51.94
CA LYS A 119 -5.71 37.68 51.94
C LYS A 119 -6.53 37.67 53.23
N VAL A 120 -6.93 36.49 53.69
CA VAL A 120 -7.68 36.34 54.94
C VAL A 120 -6.83 36.77 56.14
N MET A 121 -5.59 36.31 56.22
CA MET A 121 -4.68 36.68 57.33
C MET A 121 -4.37 38.19 57.35
N LYS A 122 -4.27 38.83 56.19
CA LYS A 122 -4.10 40.29 56.07
C LYS A 122 -5.33 41.04 56.57
N LYS A 123 -6.54 40.53 56.28
CA LYS A 123 -7.80 41.07 56.81
C LYS A 123 -7.90 40.96 58.33
N ASP A 124 -7.37 39.87 58.89
CA ASP A 124 -7.28 39.62 60.33
C ASP A 124 -6.14 40.38 61.03
N LYS A 125 -5.45 41.29 60.32
CA LYS A 125 -4.32 42.12 60.80
C LYS A 125 -3.14 41.33 61.35
N LYS A 126 -2.89 40.12 60.83
CA LYS A 126 -1.69 39.33 61.15
C LYS A 126 -0.43 40.00 60.61
N SER A 127 0.71 39.78 61.27
CA SER A 127 1.98 40.39 60.84
C SER A 127 2.44 39.79 59.50
N VAL A 128 3.20 40.57 58.73
CA VAL A 128 3.75 40.12 57.44
C VAL A 128 4.62 38.87 57.63
N GLU A 129 5.36 38.79 58.74
CA GLU A 129 6.20 37.65 59.13
C GLU A 129 5.38 36.38 59.40
N GLU A 130 4.22 36.48 60.09
CA GLU A 130 3.32 35.34 60.30
C GLU A 130 2.73 34.86 58.96
N ILE A 131 2.32 35.78 58.09
CA ILE A 131 1.77 35.45 56.77
C ILE A 131 2.81 34.73 55.91
N GLN A 132 4.06 35.21 55.92
CA GLN A 132 5.18 34.59 55.21
C GLN A 132 5.44 33.16 55.69
N LYS A 133 5.40 32.94 57.00
CA LYS A 133 5.65 31.63 57.62
C LYS A 133 4.61 30.58 57.25
N TYR A 134 3.33 30.94 57.18
CA TYR A 134 2.24 29.99 56.92
C TYR A 134 1.88 29.83 55.44
N THR A 135 2.06 30.87 54.62
CA THR A 135 1.67 30.85 53.19
C THR A 135 2.85 30.61 52.26
N GLN A 136 4.08 30.68 52.77
CA GLN A 136 5.34 30.57 52.02
C GLN A 136 5.46 31.56 50.85
N LEU A 137 4.63 32.61 50.82
CA LEU A 137 4.71 33.69 49.86
C LEU A 137 5.86 34.63 50.22
N THR A 138 6.44 35.29 49.22
CA THR A 138 7.46 36.31 49.45
C THR A 138 6.84 37.60 49.98
N GLU A 139 7.62 38.41 50.70
CA GLU A 139 7.18 39.73 51.20
C GLU A 139 6.62 40.61 50.09
N VAL A 140 7.24 40.56 48.90
CA VAL A 140 6.82 41.31 47.70
C VAL A 140 5.45 40.86 47.21
N GLU A 141 5.16 39.55 47.24
CA GLU A 141 3.86 39.01 46.86
C GLU A 141 2.79 39.40 47.88
N ILE A 142 3.09 39.34 49.18
CA ILE A 142 2.16 39.71 50.27
C ILE A 142 1.82 41.22 50.24
N HIS A 143 2.78 42.08 49.87
CA HIS A 143 2.55 43.52 49.72
C HIS A 143 1.68 43.86 48.50
N LYS A 144 1.72 43.02 47.45
CA LYS A 144 0.92 43.19 46.21
C LYS A 144 -0.51 42.67 46.33
N LEU A 145 -0.81 41.81 47.30
CA LEU A 145 -2.16 41.29 47.60
C LEU A 145 -3.06 42.32 48.26
#